data_AF-A0A7C7L700-F1
#
_entry.id   AF-A0A7C7L700-F1
#
_cell.length_a   1.000
_cell.length_b   1.000
_cell.length_c   1.000
_cell.angle_alpha   90.00
_cell.angle_beta   90.00
_cell.angle_gamma   90.00
#
_symmetry.space_group_name_H-M   'P 1'
#
loop_
_entity.id
_entity.type
_entity.pdbx_description
1 polymer ?
#
loop_
_entity_poly.entity_id
_entity_poly.type
_entity_poly.pdbx_seq_one_letter_code
_entity_poly.pdbx_strand_id
1 'polypeptide(L)'
;MRKRPGEKVWRPPLSQVRMRVRHPIRVVLNNVRSLFNVGSMFRTSDGAHIDKIYLCGITGCPPDDEIEKTALGATLSVFWEYHPDACKLVTQLRDAGWTIVALERTYESIPYT
;
A
#
# COMPACT_ATOMS: atom_id res chain seq x y z
N MET A 1 -5.11 20.24 -23.13
CA MET A 1 -5.83 18.95 -23.25
C MET A 1 -7.24 19.12 -22.69
N ARG A 2 -8.29 18.89 -23.48
CA ARG A 2 -9.69 19.02 -23.03
C ARG A 2 -10.10 17.74 -22.30
N LYS A 3 -10.37 17.84 -20.99
CA LYS A 3 -10.86 16.69 -20.20
C LYS A 3 -12.22 16.25 -20.75
N ARG A 4 -12.43 14.95 -20.93
CA ARG A 4 -13.78 14.40 -21.19
C ARG A 4 -14.68 14.80 -20.02
N PRO A 5 -15.98 15.07 -20.24
CA PRO A 5 -16.94 15.19 -19.14
C PRO A 5 -16.72 14.00 -18.21
N GLY A 6 -16.47 14.28 -16.93
CA GLY A 6 -16.08 13.25 -15.97
C GLY A 6 -17.24 12.31 -15.73
N GLU A 7 -17.34 11.23 -16.52
CA GLU A 7 -18.08 10.06 -16.09
C GLU A 7 -17.53 9.67 -14.72
N LYS A 8 -18.43 9.63 -13.74
CA LYS A 8 -18.07 9.25 -12.38
C LYS A 8 -17.52 7.83 -12.46
N VAL A 9 -16.21 7.68 -12.28
CA VAL A 9 -15.56 6.37 -12.23
C VAL A 9 -16.30 5.56 -11.17
N TRP A 10 -16.97 4.51 -11.61
CA TRP A 10 -17.78 3.70 -10.73
C TRP A 10 -16.86 2.95 -9.75
N ARG A 11 -17.08 3.16 -8.46
CA ARG A 11 -16.41 2.42 -7.37
C ARG A 11 -17.48 1.66 -6.59
N PRO A 12 -17.31 0.34 -6.37
CA PRO A 12 -18.23 -0.41 -5.54
C PRO A 12 -18.20 0.12 -4.08
N PRO A 13 -19.30 -0.05 -3.31
CA PRO A 13 -19.32 0.29 -1.89
C PRO A 13 -18.20 -0.40 -1.10
N LEU A 14 -17.68 0.27 -0.06
CA LEU A 14 -16.60 -0.27 0.77
C LEU A 14 -16.92 -1.65 1.38
N SER A 15 -18.18 -1.90 1.73
CA SER A 15 -18.63 -3.20 2.22
C SER A 15 -18.39 -4.31 1.19
N GLN A 16 -18.67 -4.05 -0.09
CA GLN A 16 -18.41 -5.00 -1.16
C GLN A 16 -16.92 -5.15 -1.44
N VAL A 17 -16.15 -4.06 -1.44
CA VAL A 17 -14.69 -4.12 -1.62
C VAL A 17 -14.05 -4.99 -0.55
N ARG A 18 -14.50 -4.89 0.71
CA ARG A 18 -13.94 -5.63 1.84
C ARG A 18 -14.27 -7.13 1.83
N MET A 19 -15.35 -7.55 1.17
CA MET A 19 -15.74 -8.96 1.06
C MET A 19 -15.06 -9.69 -0.10
N ARG A 20 -14.38 -8.99 -1.00
CA ARG A 20 -13.69 -9.61 -2.13
C ARG A 20 -12.41 -10.30 -1.67
N VAL A 21 -12.08 -11.39 -2.35
CA VAL A 21 -10.83 -12.13 -2.15
C VAL A 21 -9.67 -11.26 -2.62
N ARG A 22 -8.69 -11.07 -1.74
CA ARG A 22 -7.50 -10.25 -2.00
C ARG A 22 -6.35 -11.11 -2.52
N HIS A 23 -5.48 -10.50 -3.31
CA HIS A 23 -4.20 -11.13 -3.64
C HIS A 23 -3.36 -11.24 -2.35
N PRO A 24 -2.74 -12.40 -2.06
CA PRO A 24 -1.93 -12.62 -0.87
C PRO A 24 -0.58 -11.92 -1.02
N ILE A 25 -0.63 -10.60 -1.12
CA ILE A 25 0.51 -9.70 -1.23
C ILE A 25 0.37 -8.68 -0.12
N ARG A 26 1.45 -8.52 0.64
CA ARG A 26 1.55 -7.53 1.72
C ARG A 26 2.71 -6.62 1.43
N VAL A 27 2.50 -5.31 1.57
CA VAL A 27 3.51 -4.30 1.27
C VAL A 27 4.01 -3.68 2.56
N VAL A 28 5.32 -3.65 2.77
CA VAL A 28 5.94 -2.97 3.91
C VAL A 28 6.60 -1.68 3.42
N LEU A 29 6.06 -0.54 3.85
CA LEU A 29 6.60 0.79 3.55
C LEU A 29 7.48 1.24 4.73
N ASN A 30 8.78 1.00 4.63
CA ASN A 30 9.72 1.37 5.68
C ASN A 30 10.36 2.74 5.41
N ASN A 31 10.25 3.65 6.37
CA ASN A 31 10.85 4.99 6.34
C ASN A 31 10.55 5.79 5.05
N VAL A 32 9.34 5.66 4.49
CA VAL A 32 8.90 6.42 3.32
C VAL A 32 8.53 7.83 3.77
N ARG A 33 9.42 8.79 3.49
CA ARG A 33 9.30 10.19 3.92
C ARG A 33 8.26 11.01 3.17
N SER A 34 7.96 10.65 1.92
CA SER A 34 7.03 11.42 1.09
C SER A 34 5.60 10.96 1.29
N LEU A 35 4.77 11.79 1.91
CA LEU A 35 3.32 11.54 2.09
C LEU A 35 2.61 11.34 0.74
N PHE A 36 3.01 12.09 -0.28
CA PHE A 36 2.53 11.92 -1.65
C PHE A 36 2.79 10.50 -2.18
N ASN A 37 4.00 9.96 -1.94
CA ASN A 37 4.34 8.59 -2.33
C ASN A 37 3.60 7.56 -1.48
N VAL A 38 3.40 7.81 -0.18
CA VAL A 38 2.59 6.93 0.68
C VAL A 38 1.17 6.81 0.10
N GLY A 39 0.50 7.92 -0.19
CA GLY A 39 -0.84 7.86 -0.79
C GLY A 39 -0.86 7.25 -2.20
N SER A 40 0.21 7.42 -2.99
CA SER A 40 0.35 6.73 -4.28
C SER A 40 0.47 5.21 -4.11
N MET A 41 1.19 4.73 -3.09
CA MET A 41 1.27 3.31 -2.75
C MET A 41 -0.08 2.75 -2.31
N PHE A 42 -0.85 3.51 -1.51
CA PHE A 42 -2.23 3.15 -1.18
C PHE A 42 -3.10 3.00 -2.45
N ARG A 43 -3.02 3.96 -3.37
CA ARG A 43 -3.81 3.94 -4.61
C ARG A 43 -3.46 2.75 -5.51
N THR A 44 -2.18 2.45 -5.69
CA THR A 44 -1.73 1.27 -6.45
C THR A 44 -2.19 -0.03 -5.76
N SER A 45 -2.09 -0.09 -4.43
CA SER A 45 -2.51 -1.25 -3.64
C SER A 45 -4.02 -1.50 -3.71
N ASP A 46 -4.85 -0.45 -3.76
CA ASP A 46 -6.29 -0.56 -3.96
C ASP A 46 -6.62 -1.11 -5.36
N GLY A 47 -5.96 -0.58 -6.39
CA GLY A 47 -6.15 -1.04 -7.77
C GLY A 47 -5.70 -2.49 -7.99
N ALA A 48 -4.62 -2.91 -7.35
CA ALA A 48 -4.13 -4.29 -7.39
C ALA A 48 -4.86 -5.22 -6.40
N HIS A 49 -5.74 -4.69 -5.55
CA HIS A 49 -6.52 -5.43 -4.56
C HIS A 49 -5.68 -6.37 -3.67
N ILE A 50 -4.57 -5.84 -3.15
CA ILE A 50 -3.66 -6.58 -2.26
C ILE A 50 -4.29 -6.81 -0.86
N ASP A 51 -3.67 -7.68 -0.08
CA ASP A 51 -4.10 -8.02 1.28
C ASP A 51 -3.97 -6.83 2.24
N LYS A 52 -2.75 -6.32 2.42
CA LYS A 52 -2.46 -5.32 3.47
C LYS A 52 -1.21 -4.46 3.18
N ILE A 53 -1.21 -3.23 3.71
CA ILE A 53 -0.03 -2.36 3.81
C ILE A 53 0.43 -2.26 5.27
N TYR A 54 1.74 -2.33 5.51
CA TYR A 54 2.36 -1.97 6.78
C TYR A 54 3.16 -0.69 6.62
N LEU A 55 2.87 0.32 7.45
CA LEU A 55 3.62 1.56 7.50
C LEU A 55 4.64 1.47 8.62
N CYS A 56 5.92 1.67 8.34
CA CYS A 56 6.98 1.43 9.32
C CYS A 56 7.92 2.62 9.54
N GLY A 57 8.46 2.70 10.76
CA GLY A 57 9.44 3.70 11.17
C GLY A 57 8.89 5.13 11.06
N ILE A 58 9.55 6.00 10.31
CA ILE A 58 9.15 7.40 10.13
C ILE A 58 8.04 7.62 9.08
N THR A 59 7.48 6.55 8.52
CA THR A 59 6.46 6.67 7.46
C THR A 59 5.18 7.30 8.01
N GLY A 60 4.71 8.38 7.38
CA GLY A 60 3.44 9.03 7.74
C GLY A 60 2.24 8.12 7.54
N CYS A 61 1.21 8.28 8.38
CA CYS A 61 0.03 7.41 8.44
C CYS A 61 -1.26 8.21 8.22
N PRO A 62 -2.30 7.61 7.59
CA PRO A 62 -3.64 8.18 7.61
C PRO A 62 -4.20 8.28 9.05
N PRO A 63 -5.12 9.23 9.34
CA PRO A 63 -5.61 10.27 8.43
C PRO A 63 -4.59 11.41 8.26
N ASP A 64 -4.32 11.77 7.00
CA ASP A 64 -3.44 12.90 6.63
C ASP A 64 -3.87 13.43 5.25
N ASP A 65 -4.08 14.74 5.13
CA ASP A 65 -4.61 15.36 3.91
C ASP A 65 -3.66 15.23 2.71
N GLU A 66 -2.34 15.22 2.92
CA GLU A 66 -1.37 15.03 1.84
C GLU A 66 -1.37 13.59 1.32
N ILE A 67 -1.58 12.61 2.20
CA ILE A 67 -1.78 11.22 1.80
C ILE A 67 -3.09 11.08 1.01
N GLU A 68 -4.19 11.67 1.48
CA GLU A 68 -5.50 11.52 0.83
C GLU A 68 -5.56 12.11 -0.58
N LYS A 69 -4.83 13.20 -0.83
CA LYS A 69 -4.74 13.83 -2.16
C LYS A 69 -4.31 12.84 -3.26
N THR A 70 -3.45 11.88 -2.94
CA THR A 70 -2.99 10.86 -3.90
C THR A 70 -3.65 9.51 -3.71
N ALA A 71 -4.06 9.16 -2.49
CA ALA A 71 -4.75 7.91 -2.20
C ALA A 71 -6.16 7.87 -2.82
N LEU A 72 -6.83 9.02 -2.97
CA LEU A 72 -8.19 9.11 -3.52
C LEU A 72 -9.19 8.17 -2.84
N GLY A 73 -9.13 8.10 -1.50
CA GLY A 73 -9.99 7.22 -0.69
C GLY A 73 -9.58 5.75 -0.67
N ALA A 74 -8.38 5.41 -1.15
CA ALA A 74 -7.79 4.07 -1.03
C ALA A 74 -7.45 3.69 0.43
N THR A 75 -7.19 4.66 1.30
CA THR A 75 -6.94 4.44 2.74
C THR A 75 -8.15 3.83 3.47
N LEU A 76 -9.36 4.00 2.92
CA LEU A 76 -10.61 3.45 3.47
C LEU A 76 -10.85 1.99 3.10
N SER A 77 -10.27 1.53 1.99
CA SER A 77 -10.49 0.20 1.40
C SER A 77 -9.32 -0.76 1.60
N VAL A 78 -8.08 -0.27 1.55
CA VAL A 78 -6.88 -1.07 1.77
C VAL A 78 -6.70 -1.26 3.27
N PHE A 79 -6.56 -2.50 3.73
CA PHE A 79 -6.22 -2.76 5.12
C PHE A 79 -4.79 -2.31 5.37
N TRP A 80 -4.57 -1.59 6.47
CA TRP A 80 -3.24 -1.16 6.84
C TRP A 80 -3.05 -1.08 8.36
N GLU A 81 -1.81 -1.12 8.80
CA GLU A 81 -1.42 -0.91 10.20
C GLU A 81 -0.01 -0.31 10.30
N TYR A 82 0.28 0.34 11.42
CA TYR A 82 1.58 0.94 11.69
C TYR A 82 2.43 0.04 12.61
N HIS A 83 3.73 -0.07 12.30
CA HIS A 83 4.71 -0.75 13.15
C HIS A 83 5.98 0.09 13.28
N PRO A 84 6.50 0.35 14.49
CA PRO A 84 7.70 1.18 14.64
C PRO A 84 8.98 0.55 14.08
N ASP A 85 9.06 -0.78 14.03
CA ASP A 85 10.24 -1.53 13.62
C ASP A 85 9.91 -2.50 12.47
N ALA A 86 10.40 -2.15 11.27
CA ALA A 86 10.23 -2.97 10.08
C ALA A 86 10.96 -4.31 10.15
N CYS A 87 12.13 -4.38 10.78
CA CYS A 87 12.93 -5.61 10.88
C CYS A 87 12.23 -6.64 11.76
N LYS A 88 11.67 -6.19 12.88
CA LYS A 88 10.83 -7.03 13.75
C LYS A 88 9.60 -7.54 13.01
N LEU A 89 8.89 -6.66 12.30
CA LEU A 89 7.71 -7.03 11.51
C LEU A 89 8.05 -8.05 10.41
N VAL A 90 9.12 -7.82 9.65
CA VAL A 90 9.55 -8.74 8.57
C VAL A 90 9.89 -10.11 9.13
N THR A 91 10.55 -10.17 10.30
CA THR A 91 10.83 -11.42 11.00
C THR A 91 9.52 -12.16 11.35
N GLN A 92 8.56 -11.46 11.94
CA GLN A 92 7.25 -12.05 12.27
C GLN A 92 6.50 -12.54 11.02
N LEU A 93 6.54 -11.80 9.92
CA LEU A 93 5.90 -12.20 8.66
C LEU A 93 6.56 -13.45 8.08
N ARG A 94 7.90 -13.51 8.08
CA ARG A 94 8.64 -14.69 7.66
C ARG A 94 8.29 -15.92 8.51
N ASP A 95 8.26 -15.76 9.83
CA ASP A 95 7.94 -16.84 10.77
C ASP A 95 6.47 -17.29 10.64
N ALA A 96 5.59 -16.40 10.19
CA ALA A 96 4.21 -16.70 9.81
C ALA A 96 4.07 -17.33 8.40
N GLY A 97 5.17 -17.69 7.74
CA GLY A 97 5.19 -18.40 6.46
C GLY A 97 5.14 -17.51 5.21
N TRP A 98 5.33 -16.19 5.34
CA TRP A 98 5.37 -15.29 4.18
C TRP A 98 6.75 -15.32 3.51
N THR A 99 6.76 -15.38 2.18
CA THR A 99 7.97 -15.12 1.38
C THR A 99 8.28 -13.62 1.42
N ILE A 100 9.51 -13.28 1.80
CA ILE A 100 9.98 -11.90 1.85
C ILE A 100 10.71 -11.58 0.56
N VAL A 101 10.27 -10.51 -0.10
CA VAL A 101 10.93 -9.94 -1.29
C VAL A 101 11.24 -8.48 -0.99
N ALA A 102 12.51 -8.10 -1.12
CA ALA A 102 12.95 -6.72 -1.00
C ALA A 102 12.99 -6.06 -2.38
N LEU A 103 12.37 -4.89 -2.52
CA LEU A 103 12.56 -4.05 -3.69
C LEU A 103 13.72 -3.10 -3.43
N GLU A 104 14.81 -3.27 -4.16
CA GLU A 104 16.05 -2.54 -3.92
C GLU A 104 16.83 -2.22 -5.20
N ARG A 105 17.95 -1.52 -5.05
CA ARG A 105 18.87 -1.14 -6.14
C ARG A 105 20.31 -1.34 -5.69
N THR A 106 20.76 -2.59 -5.63
CA THR A 106 22.17 -2.95 -5.40
C THR A 106 22.69 -3.84 -6.52
N TYR A 107 24.01 -4.02 -6.56
CA TYR A 107 24.67 -4.85 -7.57
C TYR A 107 24.33 -6.33 -7.48
N GLU A 108 23.87 -6.80 -6.31
CA GLU A 108 23.49 -8.19 -6.07
C GLU A 108 22.00 -8.45 -6.31
N SER A 109 21.23 -7.41 -6.68
CA SER A 109 19.80 -7.55 -6.96
C SER A 109 19.55 -8.38 -8.22
N ILE A 110 18.50 -9.20 -8.17
CA ILE A 110 18.01 -9.96 -9.31
C ILE A 110 16.88 -9.20 -10.03
N PRO A 111 16.85 -9.18 -11.38
CA PRO A 111 15.71 -8.67 -12.12
C PRO A 111 14.41 -9.40 -11.73
N TYR A 112 13.30 -8.68 -11.70
CA TYR A 112 11.98 -9.26 -11.47
C TYR A 112 11.37 -9.88 -12.75
N THR A 113 12.11 -9.83 -13.87
CA THR A 113 11.71 -10.29 -15.21
C THR A 113 12.66 -11.37 -15.72
#